data_AF-A0A2A4UAA7-F1
#
_entry.id   AF-A0A2A4UAA7-F1
#
_cell.length_a   1.000
_cell.length_b   1.000
_cell.length_c   1.000
_cell.angle_alpha   90.00
_cell.angle_beta   90.00
_cell.angle_gamma   90.00
#
_symmetry.space_group_name_H-M   'P 1'
#
loop_
_entity.id
_entity.type
_entity.pdbx_description
1 polymer ?
#
loop_
_entity_poly.entity_id
_entity_poly.type
_entity_poly.pdbx_seq_one_letter_code
_entity_poly.pdbx_strand_id
1 'polypeptide(L)'
;MNQPTRKLALSSVFSITTLLTGCGGDDVQFKYGPFTASYYFEDDGQEAGVGTDGSDDTIIPIYISEEETLYPSINYIWDDFLDVDSYNFHGVWEGELEVFDPAKPINANFDASWSDVSFYVDDALIEQWNNSSQIIPLTLEKGIHQIRVEYHNHWHTTGFNVSFTNYPALTVDTANVEIEPLVTEDTKIVYVGSYESSTLYNEITVTIPEYNGPIMLFLASYESINWVFNNPNETEISAVIVRSNNPGANLKEEGGASIFEVTDLSRTYDEFSQVNMDIEIITGRLPDYTFGGYALSEVIIPSFD
;
A
#
# COMPACT_ATOMS: atom_id res chain seq x y z
N MET A 1 47.43 -24.20 -19.06
CA MET A 1 47.32 -22.89 -18.39
C MET A 1 46.93 -21.86 -19.44
N ASN A 2 46.02 -20.95 -19.09
CA ASN A 2 45.29 -19.97 -19.90
C ASN A 2 43.95 -20.46 -20.49
N GLN A 3 42.87 -20.12 -19.80
CA GLN A 3 41.53 -19.94 -20.38
C GLN A 3 41.24 -18.42 -20.46
N PRO A 4 40.55 -17.93 -21.51
CA PRO A 4 40.14 -16.54 -21.61
C PRO A 4 38.74 -16.34 -21.00
N THR A 5 38.63 -15.34 -20.13
CA THR A 5 37.38 -14.83 -19.55
C THR A 5 36.54 -14.11 -20.62
N ARG A 6 35.33 -14.61 -20.88
CA ARG A 6 34.27 -13.88 -21.62
C ARG A 6 33.63 -12.86 -20.69
N LYS A 7 33.73 -11.57 -21.04
CA LYS A 7 32.87 -10.51 -20.49
C LYS A 7 31.53 -10.56 -21.23
N LEU A 8 30.44 -10.79 -20.51
CA LEU A 8 29.07 -10.54 -20.96
C LEU A 8 28.77 -9.07 -20.70
N ALA A 9 28.43 -8.32 -21.74
CA ALA A 9 27.83 -7.01 -21.63
C ALA A 9 26.31 -7.20 -21.66
N LEU A 10 25.61 -6.84 -20.59
CA LEU A 10 24.16 -6.65 -20.61
C LEU A 10 23.89 -5.24 -21.16
N SER A 11 23.22 -5.16 -22.30
CA SER A 11 22.58 -3.94 -22.78
C SER A 11 21.13 -3.95 -22.31
N SER A 12 20.78 -3.12 -21.34
CA SER A 12 19.39 -2.81 -21.02
C SER A 12 18.89 -1.77 -22.02
N VAL A 13 17.90 -2.15 -22.83
CA VAL A 13 17.16 -1.24 -23.70
C VAL A 13 15.91 -0.83 -22.93
N PHE A 14 15.88 0.39 -22.40
CA PHE A 14 14.65 1.00 -21.90
C PHE A 14 13.79 1.43 -23.09
N SER A 15 12.68 0.73 -23.32
CA SER A 15 11.60 1.23 -24.17
C SER A 15 10.69 2.10 -23.32
N ILE A 16 10.73 3.41 -23.55
CA ILE A 16 9.72 4.34 -23.07
C ILE A 16 8.52 4.24 -24.03
N THR A 17 7.48 3.53 -23.60
CA THR A 17 6.19 3.55 -24.30
C THR A 17 5.40 4.74 -23.76
N THR A 18 5.31 5.80 -24.56
CA THR A 18 4.42 6.94 -24.27
C THR A 18 3.00 6.52 -24.66
N LEU A 19 2.11 6.32 -23.69
CA LEU A 19 0.68 6.17 -23.93
C LEU A 19 0.00 7.54 -23.85
N LEU A 20 -0.68 7.88 -24.94
CA LEU A 20 -1.65 8.97 -25.05
C LEU A 20 -3.01 8.43 -24.59
N THR A 21 -3.53 8.95 -23.48
CA THR A 21 -4.96 8.93 -23.13
C THR A 21 -5.36 10.38 -22.85
N GLY A 22 -6.41 10.91 -23.46
CA GLY A 22 -7.77 10.66 -23.00
C GLY A 22 -8.12 11.77 -22.01
N CYS A 23 -8.72 12.85 -22.51
CA CYS A 23 -9.03 14.06 -21.74
C CYS A 23 -9.96 13.71 -20.56
N GLY A 24 -9.42 13.67 -19.33
CA GLY A 24 -10.19 13.41 -18.12
C GLY A 24 -9.45 12.75 -16.95
N GLY A 25 -8.21 12.28 -17.12
CA GLY A 25 -7.40 11.77 -16.00
C GLY A 25 -6.71 12.92 -15.26
N ASP A 26 -6.87 12.99 -13.94
CA ASP A 26 -6.02 13.84 -13.10
C ASP A 26 -4.54 13.51 -13.40
N ASP A 27 -3.76 14.52 -13.79
CA ASP A 27 -2.31 14.36 -13.99
C ASP A 27 -1.71 13.75 -12.72
N VAL A 28 -0.86 12.72 -12.87
CA VAL A 28 -0.14 12.10 -11.76
C VAL A 28 0.58 13.19 -10.96
N GLN A 29 0.14 13.43 -9.72
CA GLN A 29 0.61 14.57 -8.92
C GLN A 29 1.99 14.29 -8.30
N PHE A 30 2.28 13.02 -8.00
CA PHE A 30 3.58 12.55 -7.54
C PHE A 30 3.79 11.07 -7.88
N LYS A 31 5.02 10.61 -7.80
CA LYS A 31 5.41 9.20 -7.84
C LYS A 31 6.39 8.93 -6.71
N TYR A 32 6.45 7.68 -6.26
CA TYR A 32 7.40 7.27 -5.26
C TYR A 32 7.88 5.85 -5.53
N GLY A 33 9.04 5.51 -4.98
CA GLY A 33 9.69 4.24 -5.18
C GLY A 33 10.39 4.10 -6.55
N PRO A 34 11.07 2.97 -6.81
CA PRO A 34 11.29 1.88 -5.86
C PRO A 34 12.16 2.30 -4.66
N PHE A 35 12.19 1.47 -3.63
CA PHE A 35 13.00 1.64 -2.43
C PHE A 35 14.08 0.56 -2.38
N THR A 36 15.24 0.93 -1.86
CA THR A 36 16.21 -0.04 -1.35
C THR A 36 15.82 -0.35 0.09
N ALA A 37 15.42 -1.59 0.35
CA ALA A 37 15.17 -2.10 1.69
C ALA A 37 16.44 -2.77 2.21
N SER A 38 16.91 -2.36 3.38
CA SER A 38 18.02 -2.99 4.11
C SER A 38 17.50 -3.59 5.41
N TYR A 39 17.88 -4.82 5.69
CA TYR A 39 17.42 -5.57 6.86
C TYR A 39 18.56 -5.86 7.82
N TYR A 40 18.27 -5.67 9.10
CA TYR A 40 19.21 -5.82 10.19
C TYR A 40 18.59 -6.68 11.28
N PHE A 41 19.46 -7.41 11.97
CA PHE A 41 19.17 -7.99 13.27
C PHE A 41 19.68 -7.04 14.36
N GLU A 42 18.84 -6.72 15.33
CA GLU A 42 19.13 -5.84 16.46
C GLU A 42 18.72 -6.53 17.77
N ASP A 43 19.69 -6.98 18.59
CA ASP A 43 19.43 -7.68 19.85
C ASP A 43 19.02 -6.69 20.95
N ASP A 44 17.76 -6.26 20.93
CA ASP A 44 17.17 -5.32 21.90
C ASP A 44 16.22 -5.99 22.90
N GLY A 45 15.98 -7.29 22.73
CA GLY A 45 15.29 -8.15 23.69
C GLY A 45 14.11 -8.89 23.09
N GLN A 46 13.27 -9.45 23.96
CA GLN A 46 12.01 -10.13 23.57
C GLN A 46 10.84 -9.67 24.44
N GLU A 47 11.02 -8.57 25.18
CA GLU A 47 9.94 -8.00 25.97
C GLU A 47 9.02 -7.22 25.04
N ALA A 48 7.79 -7.70 24.93
CA ALA A 48 6.71 -7.09 24.17
C ALA A 48 6.61 -5.56 24.35
N GLY A 49 6.82 -4.80 23.27
CA GLY A 49 6.73 -3.33 23.25
C GLY A 49 7.88 -2.61 23.96
N VAL A 50 8.94 -3.34 24.28
CA VAL A 50 10.16 -2.84 24.92
C VAL A 50 11.32 -3.19 24.00
N GLY A 51 12.02 -2.17 23.54
CA GLY A 51 13.23 -2.28 22.73
C GLY A 51 13.86 -0.90 22.55
N THR A 52 14.73 -0.76 21.56
CA THR A 52 15.36 0.53 21.26
C THR A 52 15.05 0.98 19.84
N ASP A 53 15.00 2.29 19.65
CA ASP A 53 14.85 2.97 18.36
C ASP A 53 16.22 3.13 17.66
N GLY A 54 17.17 2.23 17.92
CA GLY A 54 18.56 2.34 17.50
C GLY A 54 19.37 3.42 18.24
N SER A 55 18.83 4.06 19.28
CA SER A 55 19.55 5.08 20.06
C SER A 55 20.51 4.53 21.13
N ASP A 56 20.42 3.24 21.47
CA ASP A 56 21.35 2.58 22.39
C ASP A 56 22.68 2.27 21.69
N ASP A 57 23.74 2.97 22.08
CA ASP A 57 25.07 2.84 21.48
C ASP A 57 25.77 1.51 21.78
N THR A 58 25.20 0.70 22.67
CA THR A 58 25.70 -0.64 23.00
C THR A 58 25.07 -1.74 22.14
N ILE A 59 23.93 -1.45 21.49
CA ILE A 59 23.26 -2.33 20.56
C ILE A 59 23.74 -1.96 19.16
N ILE A 60 24.37 -2.92 18.47
CA ILE A 60 24.94 -2.70 17.14
C ILE A 60 24.14 -3.53 16.14
N PRO A 61 23.32 -2.89 15.28
CA PRO A 61 22.59 -3.59 14.24
C PRO A 61 23.53 -4.38 13.33
N ILE A 62 23.19 -5.65 13.11
CA ILE A 62 23.93 -6.56 12.23
C ILE A 62 23.21 -6.61 10.89
N TYR A 63 23.84 -6.09 9.85
CA TYR A 63 23.32 -6.19 8.49
C TYR A 63 23.14 -7.65 8.06
N ILE A 64 21.97 -7.95 7.49
CA ILE A 64 21.60 -9.29 7.02
C ILE A 64 21.54 -9.32 5.49
N SER A 65 20.72 -8.46 4.88
CA SER A 65 20.48 -8.44 3.44
C SER A 65 19.89 -7.09 3.00
N GLU A 66 19.87 -6.88 1.70
CA GLU A 66 19.12 -5.81 1.05
C GLU A 66 18.35 -6.33 -0.16
N GLU A 67 17.27 -5.65 -0.52
CA GLU A 67 16.54 -5.87 -1.76
C GLU A 67 15.89 -4.58 -2.29
N GLU A 68 15.43 -4.60 -3.54
CA GLU A 68 14.61 -3.53 -4.09
C GLU A 68 13.13 -3.88 -3.87
N THR A 69 12.39 -2.99 -3.22
CA THR A 69 10.95 -3.14 -2.98
C THR A 69 10.19 -1.98 -3.63
N LEU A 70 8.90 -2.20 -3.92
CA LEU A 70 8.06 -1.13 -4.49
C LEU A 70 7.65 -0.09 -3.44
N TYR A 71 7.49 -0.52 -2.20
CA TYR A 71 7.05 0.30 -1.08
C TYR A 71 7.71 -0.20 0.21
N PRO A 72 7.78 0.65 1.26
CA PRO A 72 8.24 0.24 2.57
C PRO A 72 7.19 -0.65 3.24
N SER A 73 7.37 -1.96 3.19
CA SER A 73 6.45 -2.91 3.82
C SER A 73 7.16 -4.20 4.16
N ILE A 74 6.70 -4.84 5.23
CA ILE A 74 7.09 -6.20 5.56
C ILE A 74 6.02 -6.83 6.45
N ASN A 75 5.76 -8.12 6.27
CA ASN A 75 4.81 -8.89 7.06
C ASN A 75 5.26 -10.34 7.20
N TYR A 76 5.58 -10.74 8.42
CA TYR A 76 5.92 -12.12 8.76
C TYR A 76 5.78 -12.35 10.26
N ILE A 77 5.88 -13.61 10.66
CA ILE A 77 5.80 -14.03 12.06
C ILE A 77 7.07 -14.76 12.46
N TRP A 78 7.46 -14.63 13.73
CA TRP A 78 8.62 -15.31 14.28
C TRP A 78 9.88 -15.06 13.44
N ASP A 79 10.48 -16.11 12.88
CA ASP A 79 11.72 -16.08 12.10
C ASP A 79 11.52 -16.41 10.61
N ASP A 80 10.28 -16.35 10.11
CA ASP A 80 9.92 -16.77 8.75
C ASP A 80 10.59 -15.95 7.63
N PHE A 81 11.16 -14.77 7.95
CA PHE A 81 11.87 -13.92 7.01
C PHE A 81 13.37 -13.82 7.37
N LEU A 82 14.22 -14.31 6.46
CA LEU A 82 15.69 -14.25 6.56
C LEU A 82 16.29 -14.84 7.85
N ASP A 83 15.56 -15.74 8.53
CA ASP A 83 15.91 -16.28 9.86
C ASP A 83 16.12 -15.18 10.93
N VAL A 84 15.49 -14.01 10.75
CA VAL A 84 15.51 -12.90 11.72
C VAL A 84 14.27 -13.02 12.60
N ASP A 85 14.46 -13.20 13.91
CA ASP A 85 13.37 -13.16 14.88
C ASP A 85 12.68 -11.78 14.82
N SER A 86 11.36 -11.78 14.65
CA SER A 86 10.51 -10.59 14.56
C SER A 86 10.78 -9.61 15.70
N TYR A 87 11.09 -10.07 16.92
CA TYR A 87 11.42 -9.17 18.04
C TYR A 87 12.66 -8.33 17.84
N ASN A 88 13.57 -8.75 16.97
CA ASN A 88 14.88 -8.15 16.77
C ASN A 88 15.03 -7.60 15.35
N PHE A 89 13.89 -7.35 14.69
CA PHE A 89 13.86 -6.93 13.30
C PHE A 89 13.98 -5.42 13.19
N HIS A 90 14.97 -4.99 12.44
CA HIS A 90 15.15 -3.61 12.04
C HIS A 90 15.20 -3.52 10.50
N GLY A 91 14.24 -2.79 9.93
CA GLY A 91 14.18 -2.49 8.50
C GLY A 91 14.44 -1.02 8.21
N VAL A 92 15.21 -0.74 7.17
CA VAL A 92 15.44 0.61 6.64
C VAL A 92 15.06 0.64 5.16
N TRP A 93 14.17 1.54 4.77
CA TRP A 93 13.80 1.74 3.37
C TRP A 93 14.21 3.13 2.92
N GLU A 94 15.01 3.19 1.86
CA GLU A 94 15.48 4.44 1.25
C GLU A 94 15.05 4.50 -0.22
N GLY A 95 14.41 5.60 -0.62
CA GLY A 95 13.89 5.76 -1.97
C GLY A 95 13.61 7.21 -2.32
N GLU A 96 12.98 7.43 -3.46
CA GLU A 96 12.67 8.77 -3.97
C GLU A 96 11.16 8.99 -4.01
N LEU A 97 10.75 10.24 -3.77
CA LEU A 97 9.42 10.75 -4.03
C LEU A 97 9.54 11.96 -4.97
N GLU A 98 9.03 11.81 -6.20
CA GLU A 98 9.02 12.87 -7.22
C GLU A 98 7.66 13.58 -7.23
N VAL A 99 7.66 14.87 -6.94
CA VAL A 99 6.47 15.74 -6.93
C VAL A 99 6.38 16.51 -8.24
N PHE A 100 5.26 16.37 -8.94
CA PHE A 100 4.98 17.08 -10.19
C PHE A 100 4.08 18.31 -9.97
N ASP A 101 3.13 18.18 -9.03
CA ASP A 101 2.18 19.21 -8.60
C ASP A 101 2.21 19.38 -7.06
N PRO A 102 2.76 20.48 -6.54
CA PRO A 102 2.84 20.73 -5.10
C PRO A 102 1.54 21.30 -4.50
N ALA A 103 0.45 21.43 -5.28
CA ALA A 103 -0.76 22.11 -4.83
C ALA A 103 -1.57 21.35 -3.77
N LYS A 104 -1.40 20.02 -3.65
CA LYS A 104 -2.09 19.19 -2.66
C LYS A 104 -1.08 18.52 -1.72
N PRO A 105 -1.37 18.44 -0.42
CA PRO A 105 -0.52 17.69 0.51
C PRO A 105 -0.49 16.21 0.12
N ILE A 106 0.67 15.59 0.33
CA ILE A 106 0.85 14.15 0.20
C ILE A 106 0.84 13.58 1.61
N ASN A 107 -0.08 12.67 1.91
CA ASN A 107 -0.12 11.98 3.17
C ASN A 107 0.86 10.81 3.12
N ALA A 108 1.87 10.83 4.00
CA ALA A 108 2.65 9.65 4.33
C ALA A 108 1.91 8.87 5.43
N ASN A 109 1.42 7.70 5.08
CA ASN A 109 0.58 6.86 5.91
C ASN A 109 1.39 5.69 6.45
N PHE A 110 1.42 5.50 7.76
CA PHE A 110 2.22 4.47 8.42
C PHE A 110 1.32 3.53 9.21
N ASP A 111 1.23 2.29 8.76
CA ASP A 111 0.74 1.18 9.57
C ASP A 111 1.91 0.58 10.32
N ALA A 112 1.93 0.87 11.61
CA ALA A 112 2.96 0.42 12.53
C ALA A 112 2.28 0.07 13.86
N SER A 113 2.64 -1.09 14.38
CA SER A 113 2.08 -1.66 15.60
C SER A 113 3.08 -1.48 16.76
N TRP A 114 3.42 -2.55 17.46
CA TRP A 114 4.38 -2.58 18.57
C TRP A 114 5.82 -2.38 18.07
N SER A 115 6.17 -1.13 17.73
CA SER A 115 7.42 -0.78 17.06
C SER A 115 7.85 0.66 17.32
N ASP A 116 9.11 0.99 17.08
CA ASP A 116 9.61 2.36 16.89
C ASP A 116 9.76 2.68 15.40
N VAL A 117 9.45 3.92 15.01
CA VAL A 117 9.55 4.41 13.63
C VAL A 117 10.24 5.76 13.60
N SER A 118 11.18 5.92 12.67
CA SER A 118 11.81 7.20 12.33
C SER A 118 11.59 7.51 10.85
N PHE A 119 11.06 8.70 10.56
CA PHE A 119 10.76 9.11 9.19
C PHE A 119 11.53 10.37 8.80
N TYR A 120 12.25 10.29 7.68
CA TYR A 120 13.09 11.35 7.16
C TYR A 120 12.70 11.74 5.74
N VAL A 121 12.82 13.04 5.46
CA VAL A 121 12.73 13.62 4.12
C VAL A 121 13.94 14.52 3.90
N ASP A 122 14.68 14.31 2.82
CA ASP A 122 15.91 15.06 2.49
C ASP A 122 16.91 15.12 3.66
N ASP A 123 17.17 13.96 4.28
CA ASP A 123 18.03 13.74 5.46
C ASP A 123 17.56 14.47 6.75
N ALA A 124 16.42 15.16 6.72
CA ALA A 124 15.82 15.80 7.89
C ALA A 124 14.83 14.85 8.57
N LEU A 125 14.99 14.63 9.88
CA LEU A 125 14.00 13.92 10.67
C LEU A 125 12.69 14.73 10.69
N ILE A 126 11.63 14.15 10.14
CA ILE A 126 10.30 14.74 10.10
C ILE A 126 9.54 14.40 11.38
N GLU A 127 9.53 13.12 11.75
CA GLU A 127 8.82 12.63 12.94
C GLU A 127 9.47 11.33 13.42
N GLN A 128 9.38 11.10 14.73
CA GLN A 128 9.80 9.85 15.37
C GLN A 128 8.77 9.47 16.43
N TRP A 129 8.31 8.22 16.43
CA TRP A 129 7.26 7.77 17.34
C TRP A 129 7.32 6.27 17.59
N ASN A 130 6.49 5.81 18.52
CA ASN A 130 6.39 4.39 18.86
C ASN A 130 4.96 3.92 19.09
N ASN A 131 4.78 2.61 19.00
CA ASN A 131 3.59 1.86 19.37
C ASN A 131 2.27 2.43 18.80
N SER A 132 2.33 2.99 17.59
CA SER A 132 1.19 3.64 16.95
C SER A 132 1.37 3.80 15.45
N SER A 133 0.24 3.74 14.76
CA SER A 133 0.12 4.11 13.35
C SER A 133 -0.16 5.62 13.21
N GLN A 134 0.34 6.25 12.14
CA GLN A 134 0.22 7.69 11.95
C GLN A 134 -0.05 8.09 10.49
N ILE A 135 -0.60 9.29 10.31
CA ILE A 135 -0.70 9.98 9.02
C ILE A 135 0.06 11.29 9.14
N ILE A 136 1.10 11.47 8.33
CA ILE A 136 1.94 12.66 8.32
C ILE A 136 1.70 13.42 7.01
N PRO A 137 1.02 14.58 7.04
CA PRO A 137 0.82 15.39 5.84
C PRO A 137 2.11 16.11 5.45
N LEU A 138 2.56 15.89 4.21
CA LEU A 138 3.75 16.49 3.63
C LEU A 138 3.37 17.61 2.68
N THR A 139 4.01 18.77 2.84
CA THR A 139 4.00 19.86 1.86
C THR A 139 5.39 19.94 1.25
N LEU A 140 5.52 19.39 0.05
CA LEU A 140 6.79 19.28 -0.66
C LEU A 140 6.78 20.21 -1.87
N GLU A 141 7.94 20.77 -2.19
CA GLU A 141 8.13 21.54 -3.41
C GLU A 141 8.14 20.60 -4.63
N LYS A 142 8.00 21.18 -5.82
CA LYS A 142 8.16 20.40 -7.05
C LYS A 142 9.61 19.90 -7.18
N GLY A 143 9.81 18.60 -7.35
CA GLY A 143 11.14 18.00 -7.51
C GLY A 143 11.22 16.59 -6.95
N ILE A 144 12.44 16.06 -6.87
CA ILE A 144 12.75 14.76 -6.26
C ILE A 144 13.16 15.01 -4.81
N HIS A 145 12.54 14.28 -3.89
CA HIS A 145 12.82 14.27 -2.47
C HIS A 145 13.31 12.89 -2.03
N GLN A 146 14.36 12.84 -1.21
CA GLN A 146 14.83 11.58 -0.63
C GLN A 146 13.94 11.19 0.54
N ILE A 147 13.48 9.95 0.54
CA ILE A 147 12.68 9.35 1.59
C ILE A 147 13.51 8.29 2.30
N ARG A 148 13.53 8.33 3.63
CA ARG A 148 14.06 7.26 4.46
C ARG A 148 13.10 6.93 5.59
N VAL A 149 12.84 5.65 5.78
CA VAL A 149 12.02 5.14 6.87
C VAL A 149 12.81 4.06 7.61
N GLU A 150 12.91 4.20 8.93
CA GLU A 150 13.48 3.19 9.82
C GLU A 150 12.37 2.63 10.69
N TYR A 151 12.38 1.32 10.89
CA TYR A 151 11.38 0.60 11.67
C TYR A 151 12.07 -0.47 12.51
N HIS A 152 11.78 -0.46 13.80
CA HIS A 152 12.29 -1.43 14.78
C HIS A 152 11.09 -2.12 15.41
N ASN A 153 10.97 -3.44 15.25
CA ASN A 153 9.82 -4.20 15.73
C ASN A 153 10.06 -4.76 17.13
N HIS A 154 9.05 -4.69 18.01
CA HIS A 154 9.14 -5.11 19.41
C HIS A 154 8.12 -6.19 19.76
N TRP A 155 7.79 -7.05 18.78
CA TRP A 155 6.72 -8.04 18.90
C TRP A 155 6.99 -9.30 18.08
N HIS A 156 6.31 -10.40 18.41
CA HIS A 156 6.49 -11.70 17.76
C HIS A 156 5.92 -11.80 16.33
N THR A 157 5.27 -10.74 15.87
CA THR A 157 4.85 -10.59 14.47
C THR A 157 5.35 -9.25 13.99
N THR A 158 5.84 -9.21 12.77
CA THR A 158 6.15 -7.97 12.08
C THR A 158 5.00 -7.65 11.13
N GLY A 159 4.40 -6.48 11.31
CA GLY A 159 3.37 -5.94 10.42
C GLY A 159 3.64 -4.47 10.22
N PHE A 160 4.15 -4.12 9.04
CA PHE A 160 4.55 -2.75 8.71
C PHE A 160 4.19 -2.40 7.28
N ASN A 161 3.61 -1.21 7.09
CA ASN A 161 3.33 -0.68 5.77
C ASN A 161 3.42 0.84 5.73
N VAL A 162 4.04 1.38 4.67
CA VAL A 162 4.04 2.81 4.37
C VAL A 162 3.51 3.06 2.97
N SER A 163 2.63 4.04 2.83
CA SER A 163 2.17 4.52 1.54
C SER A 163 2.09 6.03 1.47
N PHE A 164 2.22 6.56 0.26
CA PHE A 164 2.08 7.98 -0.03
C PHE A 164 0.84 8.18 -0.88
N THR A 165 -0.16 8.89 -0.35
CA THR A 165 -1.46 9.06 -0.99
C THR A 165 -1.97 10.49 -0.86
N ASN A 166 -2.91 10.88 -1.71
CA ASN A 166 -3.61 12.17 -1.66
C ASN A 166 -5.09 12.00 -2.04
N TYR A 167 -5.65 10.82 -1.73
CA TYR A 167 -7.01 10.47 -2.10
C TYR A 167 -8.01 11.45 -1.47
N PRO A 168 -9.04 11.90 -2.21
CA PRO A 168 -10.14 12.63 -1.61
C PRO A 168 -10.78 11.80 -0.49
N ALA A 169 -10.77 12.35 0.73
CA ALA A 169 -11.43 11.75 1.87
C ALA A 169 -12.89 12.19 1.92
N LEU A 170 -13.80 11.22 1.81
CA LEU A 170 -15.24 11.38 1.85
C LEU A 170 -15.84 10.61 3.04
N THR A 171 -17.11 10.87 3.30
CA THR A 171 -17.96 10.04 4.16
C THR A 171 -19.00 9.33 3.31
N VAL A 172 -19.63 8.25 3.79
CA VAL A 172 -20.74 7.57 3.09
C VAL A 172 -21.80 8.56 2.63
N ASP A 173 -22.14 9.54 3.49
CA ASP A 173 -23.13 10.59 3.21
C ASP A 173 -22.72 11.58 2.11
N THR A 174 -21.42 11.78 1.87
CA THR A 174 -20.90 12.72 0.85
C THR A 174 -20.37 12.01 -0.39
N ALA A 175 -20.03 10.73 -0.24
CA ALA A 175 -19.49 9.86 -1.27
C ALA A 175 -20.49 9.64 -2.41
N ASN A 176 -21.80 9.58 -2.13
CA ASN A 176 -22.80 9.43 -3.16
C ASN A 176 -22.76 10.55 -4.22
N VAL A 177 -22.49 11.79 -3.84
CA VAL A 177 -22.46 12.94 -4.77
C VAL A 177 -21.34 12.78 -5.81
N GLU A 178 -20.19 12.25 -5.40
CA GLU A 178 -19.01 12.11 -6.27
C GLU A 178 -18.98 10.76 -7.00
N ILE A 179 -19.50 9.70 -6.37
CA ILE A 179 -19.36 8.31 -6.85
C ILE A 179 -20.60 7.82 -7.61
N GLU A 180 -21.83 8.16 -7.19
CA GLU A 180 -23.06 7.76 -7.89
C GLU A 180 -23.03 8.14 -9.39
N PRO A 181 -22.53 9.32 -9.81
CA PRO A 181 -22.44 9.68 -11.23
C PRO A 181 -21.52 8.77 -12.06
N LEU A 182 -20.61 8.02 -11.42
CA LEU A 182 -19.72 7.05 -12.06
C LEU A 182 -20.39 5.67 -12.25
N VAL A 183 -21.61 5.48 -11.73
CA VAL A 183 -22.39 4.25 -11.83
C VAL A 183 -23.34 4.34 -13.03
N THR A 184 -23.10 3.48 -14.01
CA THR A 184 -23.99 3.25 -15.17
C THR A 184 -24.84 2.00 -14.97
N GLU A 185 -25.82 1.77 -15.85
CA GLU A 185 -26.61 0.52 -15.84
C GLU A 185 -25.71 -0.72 -15.97
N ASP A 186 -24.65 -0.62 -16.78
CA ASP A 186 -23.71 -1.70 -17.04
C ASP A 186 -22.57 -1.79 -16.01
N THR A 187 -22.48 -0.85 -15.05
CA THR A 187 -21.44 -0.90 -14.01
C THR A 187 -21.64 -2.10 -13.10
N LYS A 188 -20.55 -2.83 -12.84
CA LYS A 188 -20.50 -3.91 -11.87
C LYS A 188 -19.79 -3.46 -10.60
N ILE A 189 -20.38 -3.78 -9.45
CA ILE A 189 -19.88 -3.33 -8.15
C ILE A 189 -19.36 -4.54 -7.39
N VAL A 190 -18.10 -4.49 -6.97
CA VAL A 190 -17.47 -5.58 -6.23
C VAL A 190 -16.90 -5.06 -4.92
N TYR A 191 -17.23 -5.76 -3.83
CA TYR A 191 -16.62 -5.55 -2.53
C TYR A 191 -15.57 -6.61 -2.22
N VAL A 192 -14.42 -6.18 -1.71
CA VAL A 192 -13.36 -7.03 -1.17
C VAL A 192 -12.99 -6.54 0.22
N GLY A 193 -13.22 -7.39 1.22
CA GLY A 193 -12.87 -7.15 2.62
C GLY A 193 -11.76 -8.09 3.11
N SER A 194 -10.79 -7.58 3.86
CA SER A 194 -9.82 -8.42 4.58
C SER A 194 -9.58 -7.94 6.01
N TYR A 195 -9.15 -8.79 6.94
CA TYR A 195 -8.53 -8.26 8.17
C TYR A 195 -7.12 -7.76 7.84
N GLU A 196 -6.30 -8.63 7.26
CA GLU A 196 -4.90 -8.38 6.89
C GLU A 196 -4.52 -9.07 5.57
N SER A 197 -3.31 -8.84 5.09
CA SER A 197 -2.70 -9.65 4.04
C SER A 197 -1.91 -10.81 4.66
N SER A 198 -1.84 -11.93 3.94
CA SER A 198 -0.98 -13.08 4.29
C SER A 198 0.35 -13.11 3.52
N THR A 199 0.67 -12.05 2.79
CA THR A 199 1.88 -11.99 1.94
C THR A 199 2.95 -11.13 2.60
N LEU A 200 4.21 -11.41 2.26
CA LEU A 200 5.39 -10.75 2.82
C LEU A 200 5.38 -9.22 2.70
N TYR A 201 4.75 -8.68 1.65
CA TYR A 201 4.75 -7.26 1.34
C TYR A 201 3.36 -6.62 1.50
N ASN A 202 2.50 -7.22 2.34
CA ASN A 202 1.13 -6.76 2.58
C ASN A 202 0.29 -6.61 1.30
N GLU A 203 0.55 -7.44 0.28
CA GLU A 203 -0.20 -7.43 -0.98
C GLU A 203 -1.47 -8.26 -0.91
N ILE A 204 -2.53 -7.78 -1.55
CA ILE A 204 -3.63 -8.62 -2.03
C ILE A 204 -3.79 -8.39 -3.51
N THR A 205 -3.68 -9.46 -4.30
CA THR A 205 -3.94 -9.38 -5.74
C THR A 205 -5.43 -9.54 -6.01
N VAL A 206 -6.04 -8.56 -6.69
CA VAL A 206 -7.41 -8.63 -7.20
C VAL A 206 -7.36 -8.85 -8.70
N THR A 207 -7.75 -10.06 -9.14
CA THR A 207 -7.80 -10.41 -10.55
C THR A 207 -9.14 -10.00 -11.16
N ILE A 208 -9.07 -9.11 -12.14
CA ILE A 208 -10.23 -8.49 -12.81
C ILE A 208 -10.61 -9.34 -14.04
N PRO A 209 -11.88 -9.78 -14.18
CA PRO A 209 -12.32 -10.55 -15.33
C PRO A 209 -12.43 -9.68 -16.58
N GLU A 210 -12.42 -10.32 -17.74
CA GLU A 210 -12.87 -9.67 -18.97
C GLU A 210 -14.34 -9.25 -18.80
N TYR A 211 -14.64 -7.97 -19.03
CA TYR A 211 -15.98 -7.43 -19.04
C TYR A 211 -16.05 -6.21 -19.95
N ASN A 212 -17.14 -6.08 -20.72
CA ASN A 212 -17.28 -4.98 -21.69
C ASN A 212 -17.82 -3.68 -21.05
N GLY A 213 -18.25 -3.74 -19.79
CA GLY A 213 -18.65 -2.56 -19.02
C GLY A 213 -17.61 -2.21 -17.94
N PRO A 214 -17.84 -1.12 -17.20
CA PRO A 214 -16.96 -0.72 -16.11
C PRO A 214 -17.18 -1.55 -14.84
N ILE A 215 -16.12 -1.73 -14.06
CA ILE A 215 -16.15 -2.30 -12.71
C ILE A 215 -15.79 -1.21 -11.70
N MET A 216 -16.54 -1.16 -10.61
CA MET A 216 -16.27 -0.33 -9.44
C MET A 216 -15.88 -1.23 -8.27
N LEU A 217 -14.75 -0.92 -7.64
CA LEU A 217 -14.18 -1.73 -6.56
C LEU A 217 -14.32 -1.01 -5.22
N PHE A 218 -14.84 -1.70 -4.22
CA PHE A 218 -14.82 -1.30 -2.81
C PHE A 218 -13.85 -2.20 -2.07
N LEU A 219 -12.72 -1.65 -1.62
CA LEU A 219 -11.64 -2.37 -0.98
C LEU A 219 -11.53 -1.93 0.47
N ALA A 220 -11.77 -2.83 1.40
CA ALA A 220 -11.79 -2.52 2.82
C ALA A 220 -10.91 -3.46 3.64
N SER A 221 -10.18 -2.92 4.62
CA SER A 221 -9.32 -3.73 5.49
C SER A 221 -9.23 -3.26 6.93
N TYR A 222 -8.75 -4.12 7.83
CA TYR A 222 -8.32 -3.69 9.16
C TYR A 222 -6.88 -3.14 9.09
N GLU A 223 -5.91 -4.00 8.81
CA GLU A 223 -4.53 -3.59 8.56
C GLU A 223 -4.40 -2.91 7.19
N SER A 224 -3.31 -2.19 6.98
CA SER A 224 -2.97 -1.58 5.71
C SER A 224 -2.60 -2.63 4.66
N ILE A 225 -3.12 -2.46 3.44
CA ILE A 225 -2.93 -3.40 2.33
C ILE A 225 -2.47 -2.66 1.08
N ASN A 226 -1.47 -3.23 0.40
CA ASN A 226 -1.06 -2.86 -0.95
C ASN A 226 -1.91 -3.66 -1.95
N TRP A 227 -3.00 -3.09 -2.43
CA TRP A 227 -3.85 -3.75 -3.42
C TRP A 227 -3.18 -3.76 -4.78
N VAL A 228 -3.13 -4.93 -5.41
CA VAL A 228 -2.51 -5.15 -6.71
C VAL A 228 -3.58 -5.58 -7.69
N PHE A 229 -3.75 -4.84 -8.79
CA PHE A 229 -4.71 -5.23 -9.83
C PHE A 229 -4.04 -6.08 -10.90
N ASN A 230 -4.57 -7.29 -11.09
CA ASN A 230 -4.25 -8.12 -12.25
C ASN A 230 -5.40 -7.99 -13.25
N ASN A 231 -5.26 -7.05 -14.20
CA ASN A 231 -6.26 -6.72 -15.21
C ASN A 231 -5.73 -6.97 -16.64
N PRO A 232 -5.54 -8.24 -17.04
CA PRO A 232 -4.89 -8.58 -18.32
C PRO A 232 -5.74 -8.24 -19.56
N ASN A 233 -7.04 -8.00 -19.37
CA ASN A 233 -7.98 -7.69 -20.46
C ASN A 233 -8.28 -6.19 -20.57
N GLU A 234 -7.62 -5.36 -19.78
CA GLU A 234 -7.84 -3.91 -19.74
C GLU A 234 -9.32 -3.54 -19.51
N THR A 235 -10.03 -4.35 -18.71
CA THR A 235 -11.41 -4.06 -18.31
C THR A 235 -11.45 -2.71 -17.61
N GLU A 236 -12.39 -1.84 -17.98
CA GLU A 236 -12.49 -0.51 -17.40
C GLU A 236 -12.77 -0.60 -15.89
N ILE A 237 -11.95 0.08 -15.08
CA ILE A 237 -12.21 0.30 -13.66
C ILE A 237 -12.67 1.76 -13.54
N SER A 238 -13.95 2.00 -13.23
CA SER A 238 -14.47 3.37 -13.19
C SER A 238 -14.08 4.10 -11.91
N ALA A 239 -14.06 3.39 -10.79
CA ALA A 239 -13.58 3.92 -9.52
C ALA A 239 -13.10 2.82 -8.57
N VAL A 240 -12.18 3.20 -7.69
CA VAL A 240 -11.73 2.40 -6.55
C VAL A 240 -12.00 3.18 -5.27
N ILE A 241 -12.77 2.57 -4.38
CA ILE A 241 -13.15 3.11 -3.08
C ILE A 241 -12.38 2.34 -2.03
N VAL A 242 -11.53 3.01 -1.27
CA VAL A 242 -10.69 2.37 -0.25
C VAL A 242 -11.09 2.77 1.17
N ARG A 243 -10.91 1.83 2.10
CA ARG A 243 -11.01 2.08 3.54
C ARG A 243 -10.15 1.09 4.34
N SER A 244 -9.22 1.59 5.16
CA SER A 244 -8.45 0.74 6.09
C SER A 244 -8.52 1.24 7.53
N ASN A 245 -8.65 0.36 8.53
CA ASN A 245 -8.64 0.82 9.94
C ASN A 245 -7.32 1.51 10.28
N ASN A 246 -6.20 0.85 9.97
CA ASN A 246 -4.89 1.43 10.07
C ASN A 246 -4.60 2.21 8.77
N PRO A 247 -3.96 3.38 8.85
CA PRO A 247 -3.63 4.16 7.67
C PRO A 247 -2.63 3.40 6.80
N GLY A 248 -2.69 3.57 5.49
CA GLY A 248 -1.67 3.00 4.61
C GLY A 248 -2.18 2.25 3.39
N ALA A 249 -3.49 2.05 3.24
CA ALA A 249 -4.04 1.37 2.06
C ALA A 249 -3.52 2.03 0.78
N ASN A 250 -2.96 1.20 -0.09
CA ASN A 250 -2.26 1.64 -1.28
C ASN A 250 -2.73 0.83 -2.49
N LEU A 251 -2.60 1.42 -3.67
CA LEU A 251 -3.06 0.84 -4.93
C LEU A 251 -1.86 0.80 -5.88
N LYS A 252 -1.46 -0.40 -6.31
CA LYS A 252 -0.37 -0.57 -7.27
C LYS A 252 -0.93 -0.47 -8.69
N GLU A 253 -0.55 0.62 -9.35
CA GLU A 253 -0.87 0.98 -10.73
C GLU A 253 -2.37 1.05 -11.05
N GLU A 254 -2.88 2.26 -11.26
CA GLU A 254 -4.22 2.45 -11.82
C GLU A 254 -4.16 3.13 -13.18
N GLY A 255 -4.72 2.42 -14.16
CA GLY A 255 -5.00 2.90 -15.50
C GLY A 255 -6.14 3.91 -15.53
N GLY A 256 -5.97 5.04 -14.84
CA GLY A 256 -6.86 6.21 -14.92
C GLY A 256 -8.18 6.12 -14.15
N ALA A 257 -8.36 5.16 -13.25
CA ALA A 257 -9.54 5.08 -12.39
C ALA A 257 -9.57 6.21 -11.36
N SER A 258 -10.77 6.63 -10.95
CA SER A 258 -10.94 7.60 -9.86
C SER A 258 -10.79 6.89 -8.51
N ILE A 259 -9.91 7.39 -7.64
CA ILE A 259 -9.69 6.80 -6.31
C ILE A 259 -10.30 7.69 -5.24
N PHE A 260 -11.05 7.09 -4.31
CA PHE A 260 -11.64 7.78 -3.17
C PHE A 260 -11.37 7.02 -1.87
N GLU A 261 -11.09 7.73 -0.78
CA GLU A 261 -11.14 7.15 0.56
C GLU A 261 -12.50 7.47 1.18
N VAL A 262 -13.25 6.46 1.63
CA VAL A 262 -14.52 6.66 2.35
C VAL A 262 -14.33 6.28 3.81
N THR A 263 -14.09 7.30 4.64
CA THR A 263 -13.53 7.17 5.99
C THR A 263 -14.42 6.45 7.01
N ASP A 264 -15.73 6.44 6.79
CA ASP A 264 -16.74 5.76 7.61
C ASP A 264 -17.44 4.61 6.89
N LEU A 265 -16.90 4.15 5.74
CA LEU A 265 -17.35 2.91 5.11
C LEU A 265 -17.15 1.73 6.08
N SER A 266 -18.18 0.90 6.22
CA SER A 266 -18.09 -0.29 7.05
C SER A 266 -17.08 -1.27 6.49
N ARG A 267 -16.23 -1.78 7.37
CA ARG A 267 -15.20 -2.77 7.04
C ARG A 267 -15.55 -4.11 7.68
N THR A 268 -15.52 -5.16 6.89
CA THR A 268 -15.90 -6.50 7.34
C THR A 268 -15.36 -7.53 6.37
N TYR A 269 -15.10 -8.73 6.86
CA TYR A 269 -14.62 -9.83 6.04
C TYR A 269 -15.46 -11.11 6.22
N ASP A 270 -16.50 -11.06 7.06
CA ASP A 270 -17.35 -12.21 7.38
C ASP A 270 -18.85 -11.87 7.53
N GLU A 271 -19.23 -10.59 7.73
CA GLU A 271 -20.61 -10.13 7.83
C GLU A 271 -20.83 -8.89 6.94
N PHE A 272 -21.49 -9.05 5.79
CA PHE A 272 -21.54 -8.00 4.77
C PHE A 272 -22.78 -7.09 4.84
N SER A 273 -23.69 -7.26 5.80
CA SER A 273 -24.96 -6.53 5.79
C SER A 273 -24.77 -5.01 5.86
N GLN A 274 -23.90 -4.53 6.75
CA GLN A 274 -23.68 -3.10 6.92
C GLN A 274 -22.93 -2.50 5.72
N VAL A 275 -21.87 -3.15 5.24
CA VAL A 275 -21.12 -2.63 4.09
C VAL A 275 -21.97 -2.63 2.81
N ASN A 276 -22.87 -3.60 2.64
CA ASN A 276 -23.82 -3.60 1.52
C ASN A 276 -24.77 -2.40 1.59
N MET A 277 -25.22 -2.02 2.79
CA MET A 277 -26.05 -0.81 2.96
C MET A 277 -25.25 0.46 2.66
N ASP A 278 -24.01 0.57 3.10
CA ASP A 278 -23.16 1.73 2.82
C ASP A 278 -22.90 1.85 1.30
N ILE A 279 -22.58 0.73 0.63
CA ILE A 279 -22.43 0.69 -0.84
C ILE A 279 -23.72 1.08 -1.54
N GLU A 280 -24.89 0.61 -1.07
CA GLU A 280 -26.19 0.99 -1.64
C GLU A 280 -26.49 2.47 -1.46
N ILE A 281 -26.10 3.08 -0.33
CA ILE A 281 -26.22 4.52 -0.11
C ILE A 281 -25.33 5.30 -1.09
N ILE A 282 -24.10 4.84 -1.33
CA ILE A 282 -23.13 5.50 -2.20
C ILE A 282 -23.50 5.36 -3.68
N THR A 283 -23.96 4.18 -4.09
CA THR A 283 -24.09 3.81 -5.51
C THR A 283 -25.53 3.65 -6.00
N GLY A 284 -26.49 3.66 -5.08
CA GLY A 284 -27.89 3.32 -5.36
C GLY A 284 -28.16 1.84 -5.63
N ARG A 285 -27.15 0.96 -5.48
CA ARG A 285 -27.23 -0.47 -5.81
C ARG A 285 -26.46 -1.32 -4.80
N LEU A 286 -26.90 -2.56 -4.58
CA LEU A 286 -26.12 -3.56 -3.86
C LEU A 286 -24.93 -4.05 -4.71
N PRO A 287 -23.82 -4.50 -4.09
CA PRO A 287 -22.71 -5.10 -4.83
C PRO A 287 -23.13 -6.37 -5.57
N ASP A 288 -22.59 -6.57 -6.77
CA ASP A 288 -22.74 -7.80 -7.56
C ASP A 288 -21.98 -8.97 -6.91
N TYR A 289 -20.81 -8.70 -6.32
CA TYR A 289 -20.02 -9.68 -5.57
C TYR A 289 -19.44 -9.10 -4.28
N THR A 290 -19.34 -9.95 -3.26
CA THR A 290 -18.69 -9.66 -1.97
C THR A 290 -17.70 -10.75 -1.63
N PHE A 291 -16.46 -10.37 -1.37
CA PHE A 291 -15.39 -11.27 -0.93
C PHE A 291 -14.90 -10.86 0.45
N GLY A 292 -14.57 -11.84 1.28
CA GLY A 292 -14.09 -11.61 2.63
C GLY A 292 -13.18 -12.73 3.11
N GLY A 293 -12.10 -12.38 3.79
CA GLY A 293 -11.24 -13.33 4.49
C GLY A 293 -10.46 -12.67 5.62
N TYR A 294 -9.98 -13.45 6.58
CA TYR A 294 -9.14 -12.91 7.65
C TYR A 294 -7.78 -12.46 7.10
N ALA A 295 -7.01 -13.38 6.54
CA ALA A 295 -5.73 -13.09 5.91
C ALA A 295 -5.79 -13.53 4.44
N LEU A 296 -6.03 -12.58 3.54
CA LEU A 296 -6.11 -12.84 2.10
C LEU A 296 -4.74 -12.63 1.43
N SER A 297 -4.55 -13.26 0.28
CA SER A 297 -3.42 -13.00 -0.63
C SER A 297 -3.90 -12.72 -2.05
N GLU A 298 -5.05 -13.30 -2.42
CA GLU A 298 -5.63 -13.15 -3.74
C GLU A 298 -7.17 -13.19 -3.67
N VAL A 299 -7.81 -12.43 -4.57
CA VAL A 299 -9.23 -12.53 -4.92
C VAL A 299 -9.35 -12.60 -6.44
N ILE A 300 -10.07 -13.59 -6.94
CA ILE A 300 -10.38 -13.73 -8.37
C ILE A 300 -11.86 -13.42 -8.56
N ILE A 301 -12.16 -12.29 -9.19
CA ILE A 301 -13.55 -11.90 -9.47
C ILE A 301 -14.07 -12.76 -10.64
N PRO A 302 -15.20 -13.46 -10.48
CA PRO A 302 -15.81 -14.24 -11.55
C PRO A 302 -16.23 -13.36 -12.73
N SER A 303 -16.27 -13.94 -13.93
CA SER A 303 -16.90 -13.27 -15.08
C SER A 303 -18.34 -12.89 -14.77
N PHE A 304 -18.76 -11.73 -15.28
CA PHE A 304 -20.15 -11.30 -15.24
C PHE A 304 -20.91 -11.88 -16.44
N ASP A 305 -22.08 -12.46 -16.19
CA ASP A 305 -23.01 -12.93 -17.22
C ASP A 305 -23.73 -11.77 -17.93
#